data_AF-A0A1Y1YPY9-F1
#
_entry.id   AF-A0A1Y1YPY9-F1
#
_cell.length_a   1.000
_cell.length_b   1.000
_cell.length_c   1.000
_cell.angle_alpha   90.00
_cell.angle_beta   90.00
_cell.angle_gamma   90.00
#
_symmetry.space_group_name_H-M   'P 1'
#
loop_
_entity.id
_entity.type
_entity.pdbx_description
1 polymer ?
#
loop_
_entity_poly.entity_id
_entity_poly.type
_entity_poly.pdbx_seq_one_letter_code
_entity_poly.pdbx_strand_id
1 'polypeptide(L)'
;IRILKLEAAPTDAELYASFIEAKLSEAPPYEAISYTWGVAVLSESLHFHASQVKITESLASALRNFQHKDRERVIWADAVCIDQNNDVDKGA
;
A
#
# COMPACT_ATOMS: atom_id res chain seq x y z
N ILE A 1 12.26 -4.34 -5.83
CA ILE A 1 10.82 -4.43 -5.49
C ILE A 1 10.54 -3.45 -4.36
N ARG A 2 9.39 -2.77 -4.42
CA ARG A 2 8.89 -1.92 -3.34
C ARG A 2 7.79 -2.67 -2.62
N ILE A 3 7.81 -2.66 -1.30
CA ILE A 3 6.85 -3.37 -0.43
C ILE A 3 6.36 -2.37 0.61
N LEU A 4 5.09 -2.48 0.99
CA LEU A 4 4.48 -1.66 2.01
C LEU A 4 4.69 -2.29 3.40
N LYS A 5 5.19 -1.53 4.35
CA LYS A 5 5.16 -1.90 5.77
C LYS A 5 4.07 -1.09 6.45
N LEU A 6 2.92 -1.72 6.65
CA LEU A 6 1.74 -1.14 7.29
C LEU A 6 1.92 -1.14 8.80
N GLU A 7 1.75 0.02 9.43
CA GLU A 7 1.90 0.19 10.87
C GLU A 7 0.67 -0.31 11.63
N ALA A 8 0.88 -0.72 12.88
CA ALA A 8 -0.19 -1.13 13.76
C ALA A 8 -1.06 0.07 14.14
N ALA A 9 -2.37 -0.08 14.08
CA ALA A 9 -3.29 0.93 14.56
C ALA A 9 -4.61 0.29 15.02
N PRO A 10 -5.36 0.93 15.94
CA PRO A 10 -6.72 0.50 16.24
C PRO A 10 -7.60 0.53 14.99
N THR A 11 -8.62 -0.32 14.97
CA THR A 11 -9.56 -0.43 13.85
C THR A 11 -10.20 0.93 13.57
N ASP A 12 -10.24 1.33 12.29
CA ASP A 12 -10.78 2.61 11.78
C ASP A 12 -9.88 3.85 11.97
N ALA A 13 -8.61 3.65 12.37
CA ALA A 13 -7.62 4.73 12.37
C ALA A 13 -7.09 5.05 10.96
N GLU A 14 -6.39 6.17 10.84
CA GLU A 14 -5.62 6.54 9.65
C GLU A 14 -4.58 5.47 9.32
N LEU A 15 -4.36 5.25 8.02
CA LEU A 15 -3.39 4.26 7.54
C LEU A 15 -2.00 4.89 7.51
N TYR A 16 -1.11 4.39 8.35
CA TYR A 16 0.31 4.75 8.36
C TYR A 16 1.15 3.60 7.80
N ALA A 17 2.10 3.93 6.95
CA ALA A 17 3.01 2.97 6.37
C ALA A 17 4.39 3.54 6.09
N SER A 18 5.34 2.64 5.85
CA SER A 18 6.65 2.95 5.28
C SER A 18 6.92 2.04 4.08
N PHE A 19 7.81 2.47 3.19
CA PHE A 19 8.26 1.62 2.08
C PHE A 19 9.51 0.85 2.46
N ILE A 20 9.54 -0.42 2.07
CA ILE A 20 10.73 -1.24 2.05
C ILE A 20 11.12 -1.42 0.59
N GLU A 21 12.26 -0.84 0.20
CA GLU A 21 12.88 -1.06 -1.10
C GLU A 21 13.99 -2.10 -0.95
N ALA A 22 13.83 -3.22 -1.62
CA ALA A 22 14.78 -4.33 -1.59
C ALA A 22 14.98 -4.92 -2.98
N LYS A 23 16.11 -5.61 -3.20
CA LYS A 23 16.24 -6.50 -4.36
C LYS A 23 15.27 -7.66 -4.20
N LEU A 24 14.80 -8.24 -5.32
CA LEU A 24 13.86 -9.36 -5.27
C LEU A 24 14.42 -10.55 -4.46
N SER A 25 15.74 -10.79 -4.55
CA SER A 25 16.45 -11.83 -3.82
C SER A 25 16.62 -11.55 -2.31
N GLU A 26 16.43 -10.30 -1.90
CA GLU A 26 16.65 -9.82 -0.52
C GLU A 26 15.35 -9.30 0.10
N ALA A 27 14.23 -9.46 -0.60
CA ALA A 27 12.93 -8.98 -0.16
C ALA A 27 12.51 -9.73 1.12
N PRO A 28 12.07 -9.01 2.17
CA PRO A 28 11.51 -9.67 3.34
C PRO A 28 10.25 -10.46 2.94
N PRO A 29 9.83 -11.47 3.71
CA PRO A 29 8.53 -12.10 3.50
C PRO A 29 7.42 -11.05 3.49
N TYR A 30 6.58 -11.08 2.46
CA TYR A 30 5.49 -10.14 2.28
C TYR A 30 4.22 -10.87 1.84
N GLU A 31 3.08 -10.28 2.17
CA GLU A 31 1.77 -10.78 1.75
C GLU A 31 1.28 -9.96 0.56
N ALA A 32 1.19 -10.59 -0.61
CA ALA A 32 0.53 -9.98 -1.76
C ALA A 32 -0.98 -10.01 -1.53
N ILE A 33 -1.61 -8.84 -1.53
CA ILE A 33 -3.06 -8.74 -1.31
C ILE A 33 -3.79 -8.61 -2.64
N SER A 34 -4.92 -9.31 -2.74
CA SER A 34 -5.87 -9.14 -3.83
C SER A 34 -7.05 -8.35 -3.31
N TYR A 35 -7.36 -7.24 -3.97
CA TYR A 35 -8.48 -6.37 -3.64
C TYR A 35 -9.21 -5.99 -4.94
N THR A 36 -10.46 -5.58 -4.81
CA THR A 36 -11.20 -5.06 -5.96
C THR A 36 -10.63 -3.70 -6.35
N TRP A 37 -10.45 -3.45 -7.64
CA TRP A 37 -9.90 -2.16 -8.09
C TRP A 37 -10.89 -1.00 -7.84
N GLY A 38 -12.19 -1.33 -7.76
CA GLY A 38 -13.24 -0.38 -7.45
C GLY A 38 -13.35 0.73 -8.49
N VAL A 39 -13.99 1.83 -8.11
CA VAL A 39 -13.94 3.07 -8.88
C VAL A 39 -12.59 3.73 -8.62
N ALA A 40 -11.93 4.23 -9.66
CA ALA A 40 -10.66 4.95 -9.58
C ALA A 40 -10.79 6.36 -8.96
N VAL A 41 -11.56 6.48 -7.87
CA VAL A 41 -11.68 7.69 -7.07
C VAL A 41 -10.68 7.59 -5.93
N LEU A 42 -9.68 8.48 -5.94
CA LEU A 42 -8.66 8.57 -4.91
C LEU A 42 -9.16 9.41 -3.73
N SER A 43 -10.04 8.83 -2.90
CA SER A 43 -10.68 9.51 -1.77
C SER A 43 -9.91 9.39 -0.45
N GLU A 44 -9.23 8.26 -0.24
CA GLU A 44 -8.59 7.91 1.02
C GLU A 44 -7.11 8.32 1.04
N SER A 45 -6.54 8.49 2.23
CA SER A 45 -5.12 8.83 2.42
C SER A 45 -4.35 7.67 3.03
N LEU A 46 -3.17 7.38 2.46
CA LEU A 46 -2.14 6.55 3.06
C LEU A 46 -0.95 7.45 3.44
N HIS A 47 -0.64 7.46 4.73
CA HIS A 47 0.36 8.34 5.32
C HIS A 47 1.71 7.64 5.39
N PHE A 48 2.75 8.36 4.97
CA PHE A 48 4.14 8.03 5.20
C PHE A 48 4.74 9.10 6.10
N HIS A 49 5.86 8.79 6.76
CA HIS A 49 6.46 9.67 7.78
C HIS A 49 6.49 11.17 7.44
N ALA A 50 6.83 11.53 6.21
CA ALA A 50 6.90 12.94 5.75
C ALA A 50 6.03 13.24 4.51
N SER A 51 5.15 12.33 4.10
CA SER A 51 4.33 12.50 2.89
C SER A 51 3.03 11.72 2.98
N GLN A 52 2.08 11.98 2.09
CA GLN A 52 0.89 11.15 1.97
C GLN A 52 0.61 10.90 0.49
N VAL A 53 0.01 9.76 0.20
CA VAL A 53 -0.51 9.45 -1.13
C VAL A 53 -2.01 9.22 -1.04
N LYS A 54 -2.72 9.62 -2.09
CA LYS A 54 -4.14 9.32 -2.21
C LYS A 54 -4.32 7.94 -2.81
N ILE A 55 -5.19 7.14 -2.20
CA ILE A 55 -5.50 5.77 -2.61
C ILE A 55 -7.01 5.61 -2.81
N THR A 56 -7.41 4.55 -3.51
CA THR A 56 -8.83 4.21 -3.65
C THR A 56 -9.40 3.71 -2.33
N GLU A 57 -10.71 3.88 -2.18
CA GLU A 57 -11.46 3.30 -1.05
C GLU A 57 -11.26 1.79 -0.94
N SER A 58 -11.21 1.09 -2.08
CA SER A 58 -11.04 -0.35 -2.10
C SER A 58 -9.68 -0.80 -1.57
N LEU A 59 -8.60 -0.09 -1.93
CA LEU A 59 -7.27 -0.35 -1.37
C LEU A 59 -7.24 0.00 0.13
N ALA A 60 -7.82 1.12 0.53
CA ALA A 60 -7.86 1.51 1.95
C ALA A 60 -8.62 0.48 2.79
N SER A 61 -9.78 0.03 2.31
CA SER A 61 -10.58 -1.03 2.95
C SER A 61 -9.78 -2.32 3.08
N ALA A 62 -9.08 -2.73 2.01
CA ALA A 62 -8.21 -3.89 2.05
C ALA A 62 -7.10 -3.73 3.10
N LEU A 63 -6.37 -2.61 3.09
CA LEU A 63 -5.29 -2.35 4.06
C LEU A 63 -5.80 -2.36 5.50
N ARG A 64 -6.95 -1.74 5.80
CA ARG A 64 -7.57 -1.78 7.13
C ARG A 64 -7.92 -3.19 7.57
N ASN A 65 -8.36 -4.06 6.66
CA ASN A 65 -8.64 -5.48 6.96
C ASN A 65 -7.38 -6.27 7.31
N PHE A 66 -6.22 -5.89 6.76
CA PHE A 66 -4.93 -6.51 7.09
C PHE A 66 -4.20 -5.83 8.27
N GLN A 67 -4.60 -4.61 8.64
CA GLN A 67 -4.02 -3.88 9.77
C GLN A 67 -4.31 -4.60 11.08
N HIS A 68 -3.26 -4.86 11.86
CA HIS A 68 -3.40 -5.33 13.23
C HIS A 68 -3.31 -4.19 14.23
N LYS A 69 -3.86 -4.43 15.41
CA LYS A 69 -3.88 -3.43 16.50
C LYS A 69 -2.52 -3.28 17.19
N ASP A 70 -1.71 -4.32 17.16
CA ASP A 70 -0.53 -4.51 18.01
C ASP A 70 0.75 -4.86 17.23
N ARG A 71 0.64 -5.14 15.93
CA ARG A 71 1.79 -5.51 15.10
C ARG A 71 1.72 -4.94 13.70
N GLU A 72 2.89 -4.61 13.17
CA GLU A 72 3.06 -4.15 11.80
C GLU A 72 2.86 -5.32 10.81
N ARG A 73 2.53 -5.00 9.56
CA ARG A 73 2.36 -6.00 8.49
C ARG A 73 3.15 -5.60 7.26
N VAL A 74 3.78 -6.59 6.61
CA VAL A 74 4.53 -6.41 5.38
C VAL A 74 3.66 -6.90 4.22
N ILE A 75 3.16 -5.95 3.43
CA ILE A 75 2.13 -6.15 2.42
C ILE A 75 2.64 -5.64 1.08
N TRP A 76 2.29 -6.34 0.01
CA TRP A 76 2.48 -5.87 -1.36
C TRP A 76 1.12 -5.64 -2.02
N ALA A 77 0.91 -4.42 -2.52
CA ALA A 77 -0.30 -4.01 -3.24
C ALA A 77 0.12 -3.23 -4.49
N ASP A 78 -0.39 -3.64 -5.65
CA ASP A 78 0.02 -3.14 -6.97
C ASP A 78 -0.07 -1.62 -7.07
N ALA A 79 -1.18 -1.00 -6.65
CA ALA A 79 -1.41 0.44 -6.86
C ALA A 79 -0.43 1.36 -6.13
N VAL A 80 0.26 0.87 -5.09
CA VAL A 80 1.24 1.64 -4.30
C VAL A 80 2.67 1.08 -4.42
N CYS A 81 2.83 -0.20 -4.74
CA CYS A 81 4.13 -0.86 -4.85
C CYS A 81 4.69 -0.88 -6.26
N ILE A 82 3.85 -0.68 -7.28
CA ILE A 82 4.28 -0.43 -8.65
C ILE A 82 4.37 1.09 -8.81
N ASP A 83 5.51 1.59 -9.28
CA ASP A 83 5.65 3.00 -9.64
C ASP A 83 4.74 3.30 -10.84
N GLN A 84 3.51 3.71 -10.55
CA GLN A 84 2.51 4.07 -11.58
C GLN A 84 2.86 5.38 -12.28
N ASN A 85 3.88 6.11 -11.83
CA ASN A 85 4.33 7.33 -12.51
C ASN A 85 5.22 7.03 -13.72
N ASN A 86 5.49 5.76 -14.01
CA ASN A 86 6.15 5.33 -15.24
C ASN A 86 5.14 4.97 -16.36
N ASP A 87 4.03 5.70 -16.44
CA ASP A 87 3.05 5.70 -17.54
C ASP A 87 3.57 6.54 -18.75
N VAL A 88 4.88 6.54 -19.00
CA VAL A 88 5.48 7.18 -20.19
C VAL A 88 5.63 6.21 -21.38
N ASP A 89 5.11 4.99 -21.29
CA ASP A 89 5.17 4.06 -22.44
C ASP A 89 4.04 3.03 -22.43
N LYS A 90 2.79 3.48 -22.62
CA LYS A 90 1.71 2.67 -23.20
C LYS A 90 0.76 3.52 -24.04
N GLY A 91 1.18 3.81 -25.28
CA GLY A 91 0.32 4.42 -26.28
C GLY A 91 1.09 4.79 -27.55
N ALA A 92 1.58 3.79 -28.27
CA ALA A 92 1.84 3.91 -29.70
C ALA A 92 0.53 3.82 -30.48
#